data_AF-A0A0S8H3R3-F1
#
_entry.id   AF-A0A0S8H3R3-F1
#
_cell.length_a   1.000
_cell.length_b   1.000
_cell.length_c   1.000
_cell.angle_alpha   90.00
_cell.angle_beta   90.00
_cell.angle_gamma   90.00
#
_symmetry.space_group_name_H-M   'P 1'
#
loop_
_entity.id
_entity.type
_entity.pdbx_description
1 polymer ?
#
loop_
_entity_poly.entity_id
_entity_poly.type
_entity_poly.pdbx_seq_one_letter_code
_entity_poly.pdbx_strand_id
1 'polypeptide(L)'
;MPAYRRIISTLQSLFRKEELDRDLDEELSSYLDLLAEEKVRAGMSPEQARRAARLELGGVEQVKEKVRERRVGAMTDTLFQDVRYAVRTLSKNAGFSAVAILILAIGIGGTTALFSTINTALLSGLPYQQPDRLVVGLKTMNGEMSGPVSRVDYFDYREYSRSFEELAALTTFTMQFTVTGGRQPALVDAGFVTWNLFRTLGVNPILGRHFLPEEEDPGGGGQILISYGFWQGHFGGDPGVVGSTLNLDGFPLPIVGVMPRGFRFMFDADVWALVDKNGPFDSERDSHSHWVVGRLKSGVTMEQAQADVDAISSALAEQYPESNAGKALLLTELQSYMVPWCATSA
;
A
#
# COMPACT_ATOMS: atom_id res chain seq x y z
N MET A 1 -14.72 -11.27 31.32
CA MET A 1 -13.36 -11.05 31.84
C MET A 1 -12.37 -11.37 30.74
N PRO A 2 -11.59 -10.39 30.24
CA PRO A 2 -10.91 -10.55 28.96
C PRO A 2 -9.67 -11.43 29.11
N ALA A 3 -9.48 -12.36 28.16
CA ALA A 3 -8.42 -13.38 28.16
C ALA A 3 -7.00 -12.82 28.34
N TYR A 4 -6.76 -11.55 27.98
CA TYR A 4 -5.46 -10.90 28.13
C TYR A 4 -5.02 -10.74 29.61
N ARG A 5 -5.96 -10.51 30.55
CA ARG A 5 -5.61 -10.40 31.99
C ARG A 5 -5.14 -11.74 32.55
N ARG A 6 -5.68 -12.86 32.05
CA ARG A 6 -5.19 -14.21 32.38
C ARG A 6 -3.78 -14.44 31.84
N ILE A 7 -3.49 -13.99 30.62
CA ILE A 7 -2.15 -14.13 30.02
C ILE A 7 -1.13 -13.31 30.81
N ILE A 8 -1.45 -12.06 31.17
CA ILE A 8 -0.56 -11.19 31.96
C ILE A 8 -0.37 -11.72 33.38
N SER A 9 -1.43 -12.18 34.06
CA SER A 9 -1.30 -12.77 35.39
C SER A 9 -0.49 -14.07 35.36
N THR A 10 -0.63 -14.85 34.29
CA THR A 10 0.16 -16.07 34.07
C THR A 10 1.63 -15.71 33.86
N LEU A 11 1.92 -14.70 33.03
CA LEU A 11 3.27 -14.20 32.81
C LEU A 11 3.91 -13.60 34.07
N GLN A 12 3.14 -12.90 34.90
CA GLN A 12 3.62 -12.34 36.17
C GLN A 12 3.87 -13.43 37.22
N SER A 13 3.06 -14.50 37.22
CA SER A 13 3.29 -15.67 38.08
C SER A 13 4.55 -16.46 37.72
N LEU A 14 5.08 -16.32 36.49
CA LEU A 14 6.36 -16.91 36.08
C LEU A 14 7.56 -16.31 36.82
N PHE A 15 7.49 -15.03 37.22
CA PHE A 15 8.65 -14.30 37.77
C PHE A 15 8.64 -14.19 39.30
N ARG A 16 7.59 -14.66 39.98
CA ARG A 16 7.41 -14.55 41.44
C ARG A 16 7.19 -15.90 42.13
N LYS A 17 7.74 -16.97 41.58
CA LYS A 17 7.61 -18.33 42.12
C LYS A 17 8.05 -18.42 43.59
N GLU A 18 9.16 -17.79 43.95
CA GLU A 18 9.68 -17.80 45.34
C GLU A 18 8.83 -16.96 46.30
N GLU A 19 8.21 -15.88 45.82
CA GLU A 19 7.34 -15.01 46.62
C GLU A 19 6.01 -15.71 46.90
N LEU A 20 5.44 -16.35 45.87
CA LEU A 20 4.16 -17.07 45.93
C LEU A 20 4.21 -18.42 46.68
N ASP A 21 5.39 -19.05 46.80
CA ASP A 21 5.60 -20.22 47.65
C ASP A 21 5.78 -19.80 49.12
N ARG A 22 6.38 -18.63 49.36
CA ARG A 22 6.51 -18.04 50.70
C ARG A 22 5.17 -17.58 51.25
N ASP A 23 4.34 -16.93 50.44
CA ASP A 23 2.99 -16.52 50.82
C ASP A 23 2.12 -17.72 51.21
N LEU A 24 2.24 -18.84 50.47
CA LEU A 24 1.51 -20.07 50.78
C LEU A 24 1.98 -20.72 52.09
N ASP A 25 3.28 -20.67 52.37
CA ASP A 25 3.86 -21.14 53.63
C ASP A 25 3.38 -20.28 54.81
N GLU A 26 3.32 -18.96 54.63
CA GLU A 26 2.80 -18.00 55.61
C GLU A 26 1.29 -18.21 55.86
N GLU A 27 0.48 -18.33 54.82
CA GLU A 27 -0.97 -18.60 54.94
C GLU A 27 -1.26 -19.91 55.68
N LEU A 28 -0.53 -20.99 55.36
CA LEU A 28 -0.71 -22.29 56.01
C LEU A 28 -0.24 -22.28 57.47
N SER A 29 0.83 -21.54 57.79
CA SER A 29 1.30 -21.38 59.17
C SER A 29 0.31 -20.58 60.03
N SER A 30 -0.23 -19.49 59.48
CA SER A 30 -1.26 -18.66 60.11
C SER A 30 -2.53 -19.46 60.41
N TYR A 31 -2.99 -20.26 59.45
CA TYR A 31 -4.18 -21.10 59.64
C TYR A 31 -3.97 -22.18 60.71
N LEU A 32 -2.77 -22.77 60.78
CA LEU A 32 -2.42 -23.73 61.83
C LEU A 32 -2.36 -23.10 63.22
N ASP A 33 -1.83 -21.89 63.33
CA ASP A 33 -1.77 -21.16 64.61
C ASP A 33 -3.18 -20.78 65.08
N LEU A 34 -4.05 -20.36 64.17
CA LEU A 34 -5.44 -20.03 64.46
C LEU A 34 -6.24 -21.25 64.96
N LEU A 35 -6.06 -22.41 64.31
CA LEU A 35 -6.64 -23.69 64.77
C LEU A 35 -6.08 -24.14 66.13
N ALA A 36 -4.79 -23.93 66.36
CA ALA A 36 -4.18 -24.25 67.65
C ALA A 36 -4.74 -23.35 68.76
N GLU A 37 -4.89 -22.05 68.53
CA GLU A 37 -5.48 -21.11 69.48
C GLU A 37 -6.94 -21.42 69.80
N GLU A 38 -7.74 -21.80 68.80
CA GLU A 38 -9.13 -22.20 69.00
C GLU A 38 -9.24 -23.44 69.89
N LYS A 39 -8.35 -24.42 69.70
CA LYS A 39 -8.29 -25.63 70.53
C LYS A 39 -7.77 -25.36 71.95
N VAL A 40 -6.86 -24.40 72.11
CA VAL A 40 -6.46 -23.90 73.44
C VAL A 40 -7.63 -23.21 74.13
N ARG A 41 -8.40 -22.38 73.41
CA ARG A 41 -9.64 -21.77 73.92
C ARG A 41 -10.71 -22.80 74.30
N ALA A 42 -10.75 -23.93 73.60
CA ALA A 42 -11.60 -25.08 73.94
C ALA A 42 -11.06 -25.94 75.10
N GLY A 43 -9.97 -25.53 75.76
CA GLY A 43 -9.45 -26.14 76.99
C GLY A 43 -8.31 -27.15 76.81
N MET A 44 -7.73 -27.28 75.61
CA MET A 44 -6.58 -28.16 75.38
C MET A 44 -5.27 -27.50 75.82
N SER A 45 -4.29 -28.32 76.24
CA SER A 45 -2.93 -27.82 76.46
C SER A 45 -2.29 -27.38 75.13
N PRO A 46 -1.39 -26.38 75.13
CA PRO A 46 -0.80 -25.83 73.89
C PRO A 46 -0.12 -26.88 72.99
N GLU A 47 0.52 -27.89 73.59
CA GLU A 47 1.16 -28.96 72.83
C GLU A 47 0.16 -29.93 72.20
N GLN A 48 -0.93 -30.24 72.91
CA GLN A 48 -2.01 -31.08 72.39
C GLN A 48 -2.81 -30.35 71.30
N ALA A 49 -3.04 -29.05 71.46
CA ALA A 49 -3.72 -28.22 70.48
C ALA A 49 -2.96 -28.14 69.14
N ARG A 50 -1.64 -27.90 69.18
CA ARG A 50 -0.80 -27.90 67.96
C ARG A 50 -0.75 -29.26 67.27
N ARG A 51 -0.68 -30.35 68.03
CA ARG A 51 -0.71 -31.70 67.47
C ARG A 51 -2.05 -32.02 66.83
N ALA A 52 -3.15 -31.64 67.48
CA ALA A 52 -4.50 -31.82 66.96
C ALA A 52 -4.80 -30.93 65.74
N ALA A 53 -4.27 -29.71 65.67
CA ALA A 53 -4.37 -28.83 64.50
C ALA A 53 -3.63 -29.40 63.28
N ARG A 54 -2.43 -29.97 63.48
CA ARG A 54 -1.68 -30.65 62.41
C ARG A 54 -2.37 -31.91 61.88
N LEU A 55 -3.02 -32.67 62.75
CA LEU A 55 -3.78 -33.87 62.37
C LEU A 55 -5.05 -33.51 61.58
N GLU A 56 -5.73 -32.43 61.95
CA GLU A 56 -6.96 -31.97 61.28
C GLU A 56 -6.69 -31.37 59.90
N LEU A 57 -5.55 -30.68 59.70
CA LEU A 57 -5.15 -30.17 58.39
C LEU A 57 -4.79 -31.29 57.39
N GLY A 58 -4.64 -32.54 57.84
CA GLY A 58 -4.34 -33.68 56.97
C GLY A 58 -2.90 -33.74 56.44
N GLY A 59 -1.98 -33.02 57.08
CA GLY A 59 -0.56 -32.94 56.66
C GLY A 59 -0.31 -31.76 55.72
N VAL A 60 0.40 -30.75 56.23
CA VAL A 60 0.75 -29.50 55.55
C VAL A 60 1.36 -29.74 54.16
N GLU A 61 2.24 -30.73 54.05
CA GLU A 61 2.93 -31.05 52.79
C GLU A 61 1.99 -31.61 51.72
N GLN A 62 0.98 -32.40 52.09
CA GLN A 62 0.01 -32.96 51.12
C GLN A 62 -0.93 -31.88 50.56
N VAL A 63 -1.25 -30.87 51.37
CA VAL A 63 -2.05 -29.71 50.94
C VAL A 63 -1.21 -28.82 50.01
N LYS A 64 0.05 -28.55 50.34
CA LYS A 64 0.99 -27.82 49.46
C LYS A 64 1.17 -28.52 48.12
N GLU A 65 1.32 -29.84 48.12
CA GLU A 65 1.52 -30.63 46.90
C GLU A 65 0.29 -30.57 45.98
N LYS A 66 -0.92 -30.73 46.52
CA LYS A 66 -2.18 -30.58 45.73
C LYS A 66 -2.38 -29.18 45.17
N VAL A 67 -1.97 -28.15 45.89
CA VAL A 67 -2.05 -26.74 45.44
C VAL A 67 -1.01 -26.47 44.35
N ARG A 68 0.20 -27.03 44.46
CA ARG A 68 1.24 -26.96 43.43
C ARG A 68 0.82 -27.64 42.14
N GLU A 69 0.20 -28.83 42.22
CA GLU A 69 -0.23 -29.62 41.06
C GLU A 69 -1.38 -28.97 40.27
N ARG A 70 -2.25 -28.19 40.94
CA ARG A 70 -3.34 -27.42 40.30
C ARG A 70 -2.92 -26.02 39.84
N ARG A 71 -1.69 -25.57 40.11
CA ARG A 71 -1.22 -24.21 39.78
C ARG A 71 -0.72 -24.13 38.35
N VAL A 72 -1.04 -23.02 37.68
CA VAL A 72 -0.58 -22.67 36.32
C VAL A 72 0.97 -22.63 36.20
N GLY A 73 1.67 -22.46 37.34
CA GLY A 73 3.13 -22.56 37.43
C GLY A 73 3.71 -23.93 37.03
N ALA A 74 3.01 -25.03 37.33
CA ALA A 74 3.45 -26.38 36.94
C ALA A 74 3.30 -26.63 35.42
N MET A 75 2.24 -26.10 34.81
CA MET A 75 2.05 -26.15 33.35
C MET A 75 3.13 -25.35 32.61
N THR A 76 3.54 -24.20 33.17
CA THR A 76 4.54 -23.33 32.56
C THR A 76 5.97 -23.83 32.73
N ASP A 77 6.31 -24.38 33.90
CA ASP A 77 7.59 -25.08 34.10
C ASP A 77 7.72 -26.27 33.14
N THR A 78 6.65 -27.06 33.00
CA THR A 78 6.58 -28.17 32.03
C THR A 78 6.77 -27.65 30.61
N LEU A 79 6.08 -26.56 30.21
CA LEU A 79 6.22 -25.97 28.88
C LEU A 79 7.65 -25.47 28.60
N PHE A 80 8.30 -24.85 29.59
CA PHE A 80 9.67 -24.35 29.45
C PHE A 80 10.67 -25.50 29.38
N GLN A 81 10.45 -26.55 30.17
CA GLN A 81 11.24 -27.77 30.13
C GLN A 81 11.09 -28.47 28.79
N ASP A 82 9.87 -28.56 28.25
CA ASP A 82 9.56 -29.13 26.93
C ASP A 82 10.21 -28.32 25.80
N VAL A 83 10.12 -26.99 25.82
CA VAL A 83 10.80 -26.12 24.84
C VAL A 83 12.31 -26.30 24.90
N ARG A 84 12.91 -26.31 26.10
CA ARG A 84 14.35 -26.54 26.27
C ARG A 84 14.76 -27.92 25.76
N TYR A 85 13.94 -28.93 26.02
CA TYR A 85 14.19 -30.29 25.55
C TYR A 85 14.06 -30.40 24.03
N ALA A 86 13.06 -29.75 23.43
CA ALA A 86 12.87 -29.66 21.99
C ALA A 86 14.06 -28.97 21.31
N VAL A 87 14.50 -27.80 21.79
CA VAL A 87 15.68 -27.09 21.28
C VAL A 87 16.93 -27.97 21.38
N ARG A 88 17.14 -28.65 22.52
CA ARG A 88 18.28 -29.55 22.70
C ARG A 88 18.22 -30.73 21.73
N THR A 89 17.03 -31.25 21.45
CA THR A 89 16.83 -32.36 20.51
C THR A 89 17.07 -31.92 19.06
N LEU A 90 16.60 -30.72 18.69
CA LEU A 90 16.86 -30.11 17.38
C LEU A 90 18.36 -29.86 17.16
N SER A 91 19.07 -29.36 18.18
CA SER A 91 20.52 -29.12 18.09
C SER A 91 21.35 -30.41 18.00
N LYS A 92 20.87 -31.54 18.54
CA LYS A 92 21.53 -32.84 18.40
C LYS A 92 21.35 -33.45 17.01
N ASN A 93 20.23 -33.18 16.34
CA ASN A 93 19.91 -33.67 15.00
C ASN A 93 20.03 -32.56 13.94
N ALA A 94 21.14 -31.82 13.98
CA ALA A 94 21.33 -30.58 13.24
C ALA A 94 21.06 -30.69 11.72
N GLY A 95 21.40 -31.81 11.08
CA GLY A 95 21.17 -32.01 9.64
C GLY A 95 19.68 -32.08 9.27
N PHE A 96 18.91 -32.94 9.96
CA PHE A 96 17.47 -33.06 9.74
C PHE A 96 16.74 -31.77 10.11
N SER A 97 17.09 -31.17 11.25
CA SER A 97 16.51 -29.91 11.71
C SER A 97 16.80 -28.77 10.74
N ALA A 98 18.01 -28.68 10.17
CA ALA A 98 18.34 -27.66 9.18
C ALA A 98 17.47 -27.80 7.92
N VAL A 99 17.31 -29.01 7.39
CA VAL A 99 16.46 -29.25 6.20
C VAL A 99 15.00 -28.89 6.49
N ALA A 100 14.46 -29.32 7.64
CA ALA A 100 13.09 -28.99 8.03
C ALA A 100 12.86 -27.48 8.19
N ILE A 101 13.80 -26.77 8.84
CA ILE A 101 13.76 -25.31 8.98
C ILE A 101 13.83 -24.64 7.61
N LEU A 102 14.69 -25.11 6.70
CA LEU A 102 14.83 -24.54 5.37
C LEU A 102 13.54 -24.67 4.56
N ILE A 103 12.92 -25.85 4.59
CA ILE A 103 11.64 -26.10 3.91
C ILE A 103 10.55 -25.17 4.48
N LEU A 104 10.47 -25.04 5.80
CA LEU A 104 9.51 -24.17 6.46
C LEU A 104 9.75 -22.70 6.11
N ALA A 105 11.01 -22.27 6.11
CA ALA A 105 11.43 -20.91 5.76
C ALA A 105 11.12 -20.58 4.31
N ILE A 106 11.32 -21.52 3.37
CA ILE A 106 10.96 -21.34 1.96
C ILE A 106 9.44 -21.28 1.79
N GLY A 107 8.69 -22.18 2.46
CA GLY A 107 7.23 -22.19 2.36
C GLY A 107 6.58 -20.91 2.92
N ILE A 108 7.02 -20.49 4.10
CA ILE A 108 6.55 -19.24 4.73
C ILE A 108 7.04 -18.05 3.93
N GLY A 109 8.34 -17.96 3.65
CA GLY A 109 8.94 -16.83 2.94
C GLY A 109 8.40 -16.66 1.52
N GLY A 110 8.21 -17.77 0.79
CA GLY A 110 7.62 -17.76 -0.55
C GLY A 110 6.17 -17.29 -0.54
N THR A 111 5.35 -17.81 0.39
CA THR A 111 3.94 -17.39 0.51
C THR A 111 3.85 -15.93 0.94
N THR A 112 4.66 -15.49 1.92
CA THR A 112 4.71 -14.11 2.36
C THR A 112 5.21 -13.16 1.26
N ALA A 113 6.23 -13.55 0.48
CA ALA A 113 6.74 -12.74 -0.62
C ALA A 113 5.66 -12.55 -1.70
N LEU A 114 4.99 -13.63 -2.09
CA LEU A 114 3.89 -13.56 -3.06
C LEU A 114 2.77 -12.64 -2.58
N PHE A 115 2.30 -12.85 -1.34
CA PHE A 115 1.25 -12.00 -0.77
C PHE A 115 1.70 -10.55 -0.56
N SER A 116 2.98 -10.30 -0.24
CA SER A 116 3.52 -8.94 -0.10
C SER A 116 3.56 -8.22 -1.44
N THR A 117 3.97 -8.90 -2.52
CA THR A 117 3.97 -8.33 -3.87
C THR A 117 2.54 -8.01 -4.30
N ILE A 118 1.60 -8.95 -4.12
CA ILE A 118 0.18 -8.74 -4.42
C ILE A 118 -0.40 -7.59 -3.58
N ASN A 119 -0.10 -7.54 -2.27
CA ASN A 119 -0.61 -6.50 -1.40
C ASN A 119 -0.04 -5.11 -1.75
N THR A 120 1.22 -5.04 -2.18
CA THR A 120 1.85 -3.79 -2.64
C THR A 120 1.29 -3.35 -3.99
N ALA A 121 1.02 -4.32 -4.88
CA ALA A 121 0.52 -4.07 -6.22
C ALA A 121 -0.98 -3.76 -6.28
N LEU A 122 -1.80 -4.37 -5.42
CA LEU A 122 -3.27 -4.36 -5.52
C LEU A 122 -4.00 -3.70 -4.33
N LEU A 123 -3.45 -3.82 -3.10
CA LEU A 123 -4.17 -3.48 -1.86
C LEU A 123 -3.63 -2.23 -1.16
N SER A 124 -2.39 -1.85 -1.43
CA SER A 124 -1.88 -0.53 -1.09
C SER A 124 -2.55 0.41 -2.09
N GLY A 125 -3.60 1.11 -1.65
CA GLY A 125 -4.34 2.04 -2.51
C GLY A 125 -3.37 2.89 -3.33
N LEU A 126 -3.76 3.20 -4.56
CA LEU A 126 -2.87 3.87 -5.52
C LEU A 126 -2.17 5.07 -4.85
N PRO A 127 -0.88 5.32 -5.11
CA PRO A 127 -0.09 6.38 -4.45
C PRO A 127 -0.48 7.80 -4.94
N TYR A 128 -1.75 8.00 -5.23
CA TYR A 128 -2.38 9.22 -5.70
C TYR A 128 -3.27 9.79 -4.61
N GLN A 129 -3.42 11.11 -4.59
CA GLN A 129 -4.29 11.74 -3.61
C GLN A 129 -5.75 11.39 -3.91
N GLN A 130 -6.49 10.92 -2.90
CA GLN A 130 -7.92 10.53 -3.03
C GLN A 130 -8.20 9.62 -4.24
N PRO A 131 -7.65 8.39 -4.24
CA PRO A 131 -7.69 7.50 -5.40
C PRO A 131 -9.12 7.06 -5.77
N ASP A 132 -10.05 7.05 -4.82
CA ASP A 132 -11.47 6.67 -5.04
C ASP A 132 -12.21 7.62 -5.99
N ARG A 133 -11.65 8.81 -6.26
CA ARG A 133 -12.21 9.81 -7.19
C ARG A 133 -11.57 9.73 -8.57
N LEU A 134 -10.56 8.89 -8.77
CA LEU A 134 -9.85 8.77 -10.03
C LEU A 134 -10.48 7.72 -10.91
N VAL A 135 -10.75 8.11 -12.16
CA VAL A 135 -11.35 7.24 -13.16
C VAL A 135 -10.54 7.29 -14.44
N VAL A 136 -10.63 6.21 -15.22
CA VAL A 136 -10.09 6.10 -16.58
C VAL A 136 -11.26 6.07 -17.55
N GLY A 137 -11.14 6.86 -18.61
CA GLY A 137 -12.06 6.85 -19.75
C GLY A 137 -11.53 5.92 -20.85
N LEU A 138 -12.34 4.96 -21.24
CA LEU A 138 -12.05 3.99 -22.30
C LEU A 138 -13.05 4.18 -23.44
N LYS A 139 -12.56 4.26 -24.67
CA LYS A 139 -13.44 4.40 -25.83
C LYS A 139 -14.13 3.06 -26.10
N THR A 140 -15.44 3.13 -26.32
CA THR A 140 -16.24 2.02 -26.83
C THR A 140 -16.74 2.32 -28.23
N MET A 141 -16.99 1.27 -29.01
CA MET A 141 -17.67 1.32 -30.30
C MET A 141 -18.82 0.31 -30.25
N ASN A 142 -20.06 0.77 -30.43
CA ASN A 142 -21.27 -0.05 -30.36
C ASN A 142 -21.38 -0.88 -29.06
N GLY A 143 -20.90 -0.31 -27.94
CA GLY A 143 -20.91 -0.96 -26.63
C GLY A 143 -19.72 -1.88 -26.35
N GLU A 144 -18.84 -2.12 -27.32
CA GLU A 144 -17.62 -2.93 -27.14
C GLU A 144 -16.38 -2.05 -26.97
N MET A 145 -15.42 -2.50 -26.15
CA MET A 145 -14.15 -1.81 -25.95
C MET A 145 -13.39 -1.68 -27.28
N SER A 146 -13.10 -0.45 -27.73
CA SER A 146 -12.52 -0.22 -29.06
C SER A 146 -11.19 0.56 -29.02
N GLY A 147 -10.61 0.70 -27.82
CA GLY A 147 -9.25 1.20 -27.62
C GLY A 147 -9.17 2.59 -26.99
N PRO A 148 -8.09 3.34 -27.24
CA PRO A 148 -7.89 4.67 -26.69
C PRO A 148 -8.73 5.75 -27.40
N VAL A 149 -8.89 6.89 -26.74
CA VAL A 149 -9.65 8.04 -27.22
C VAL A 149 -8.80 8.85 -28.22
N SER A 150 -9.44 9.50 -29.19
CA SER A 150 -8.75 10.44 -30.08
C SER A 150 -8.39 11.72 -29.32
N ARG A 151 -7.33 12.41 -29.74
CA ARG A 151 -6.93 13.67 -29.11
C ARG A 151 -8.06 14.70 -29.14
N VAL A 152 -8.76 14.79 -30.28
CA VAL A 152 -9.83 15.77 -30.49
C VAL A 152 -11.04 15.46 -29.61
N ASP A 153 -11.49 14.20 -29.56
CA ASP A 153 -12.62 13.82 -28.70
C ASP A 153 -12.29 14.06 -27.22
N TYR A 154 -11.04 13.80 -26.79
CA TYR A 154 -10.61 14.13 -25.43
C TYR A 154 -10.81 15.62 -25.10
N PHE A 155 -10.40 16.52 -26.00
CA PHE A 155 -10.58 17.96 -25.76
C PHE A 155 -12.06 18.35 -25.71
N ASP A 156 -12.93 17.71 -26.49
CA ASP A 156 -14.38 17.90 -26.37
C ASP A 156 -14.90 17.41 -25.00
N TYR A 157 -14.48 16.23 -24.53
CA TYR A 157 -14.84 15.76 -23.19
C TYR A 157 -14.34 16.70 -22.09
N ARG A 158 -13.14 17.25 -22.22
CA ARG A 158 -12.57 18.19 -21.25
C ARG A 158 -13.36 19.50 -21.21
N GLU A 159 -13.76 20.01 -22.36
CA GLU A 159 -14.49 21.29 -22.47
C GLU A 159 -15.93 21.17 -21.96
N TYR A 160 -16.62 20.08 -22.33
CA TYR A 160 -18.07 19.98 -22.08
C TYR A 160 -18.45 19.25 -20.80
N SER A 161 -17.55 18.46 -20.21
CA SER A 161 -17.86 17.71 -18.99
C SER A 161 -17.98 18.61 -17.76
N ARG A 162 -18.89 18.23 -16.87
CA ARG A 162 -19.21 18.99 -15.65
C ARG A 162 -18.98 18.18 -14.37
N SER A 163 -18.83 16.87 -14.50
CA SER A 163 -18.65 15.92 -13.40
C SER A 163 -17.23 15.88 -12.85
N PHE A 164 -16.26 16.37 -13.61
CA PHE A 164 -14.84 16.30 -13.27
C PHE A 164 -14.33 17.61 -12.66
N GLU A 165 -13.52 17.48 -11.62
CA GLU A 165 -12.67 18.58 -11.12
C GLU A 165 -11.57 18.86 -12.14
N GLU A 166 -10.96 17.80 -12.66
CA GLU A 166 -9.95 17.84 -13.71
C GLU A 166 -10.11 16.62 -14.63
N LEU A 167 -9.94 16.82 -15.93
CA LEU A 167 -9.87 15.77 -16.94
C LEU A 167 -8.58 15.90 -17.74
N ALA A 168 -7.72 14.90 -17.65
CA ALA A 168 -6.40 14.87 -18.28
C ALA A 168 -6.30 13.72 -19.29
N ALA A 169 -5.31 13.80 -20.16
CA ALA A 169 -4.96 12.71 -21.06
C ALA A 169 -3.45 12.51 -21.14
N LEU A 170 -3.08 11.31 -21.58
CA LEU A 170 -1.72 10.94 -21.92
C LEU A 170 -1.70 9.95 -23.07
N THR A 171 -0.59 9.90 -23.81
CA THR A 171 -0.41 8.91 -24.87
C THR A 171 -0.39 7.49 -24.31
N THR A 172 -0.76 6.50 -25.11
CA THR A 172 -0.76 5.08 -24.69
C THR A 172 0.61 4.41 -24.78
N PHE A 173 1.60 5.12 -25.31
CA PHE A 173 2.98 4.68 -25.46
C PHE A 173 3.93 5.86 -25.26
N THR A 174 5.19 5.52 -25.02
CA THR A 174 6.31 6.45 -25.15
C THR A 174 6.91 6.39 -26.54
N MET A 175 7.49 7.51 -26.95
CA MET A 175 8.29 7.59 -28.16
C MET A 175 9.73 7.84 -27.76
N GLN A 176 10.66 7.16 -28.45
CA GLN A 176 12.08 7.34 -28.20
C GLN A 176 12.58 8.57 -28.97
N PHE A 177 13.30 9.45 -28.28
CA PHE A 177 13.91 10.64 -28.85
C PHE A 177 15.39 10.73 -28.47
N THR A 178 16.17 11.39 -29.33
CA THR A 178 17.55 11.76 -29.02
C THR A 178 17.55 13.09 -28.27
N VAL A 179 18.12 13.10 -27.07
CA VAL A 179 18.34 14.33 -26.31
C VAL A 179 19.75 14.86 -26.48
N THR A 180 19.85 16.16 -26.67
CA THR A 180 21.10 16.93 -26.67
C THR A 180 20.96 18.18 -25.80
N GLY A 181 22.08 18.81 -25.40
CA GLY A 181 22.06 19.97 -24.49
C GLY A 181 22.31 19.66 -23.01
N GLY A 182 22.40 18.37 -22.64
CA GLY A 182 22.95 17.93 -21.35
C GLY A 182 24.43 17.57 -21.42
N ARG A 183 24.93 16.71 -20.52
CA ARG A 183 26.36 16.35 -20.46
C ARG A 183 26.83 15.54 -21.68
N GLN A 184 25.98 14.64 -22.18
CA GLN A 184 26.23 13.80 -23.34
C GLN A 184 24.91 13.53 -24.08
N PRO A 185 24.91 13.28 -25.40
CA PRO A 185 23.72 12.81 -26.09
C PRO A 185 23.21 11.49 -25.51
N ALA A 186 21.90 11.35 -25.36
CA ALA A 186 21.26 10.12 -24.88
C ALA A 186 19.96 9.84 -25.64
N LEU A 187 19.49 8.60 -25.59
CA LEU A 187 18.13 8.26 -25.98
C LEU A 187 17.25 8.31 -24.73
N VAL A 188 16.06 8.86 -24.86
CA VAL A 188 15.06 8.94 -23.79
C VAL A 188 13.71 8.48 -24.30
N ASP A 189 12.93 7.87 -23.40
CA ASP A 189 11.54 7.56 -23.66
C ASP A 189 10.67 8.74 -23.19
N ALA A 190 9.99 9.39 -24.13
CA ALA A 190 9.12 10.53 -23.86
C ALA A 190 7.63 10.16 -23.98
N GLY A 191 6.85 10.48 -22.96
CA GLY A 191 5.40 10.43 -23.00
C GLY A 191 4.80 11.81 -23.24
N PHE A 192 3.68 11.87 -23.95
CA PHE A 192 2.95 13.13 -24.13
C PHE A 192 1.76 13.18 -23.19
N VAL A 193 1.60 14.30 -22.50
CA VAL A 193 0.60 14.49 -21.45
C VAL A 193 -0.09 15.84 -21.58
N THR A 194 -1.31 15.96 -21.08
CA THR A 194 -1.96 17.28 -20.96
C THR A 194 -1.40 18.02 -19.74
N TRP A 195 -1.52 19.35 -19.75
CA TRP A 195 -0.88 20.19 -18.72
C TRP A 195 -1.31 19.85 -17.29
N ASN A 196 -2.53 19.34 -17.12
CA ASN A 196 -3.14 19.05 -15.83
C ASN A 196 -2.90 17.61 -15.32
N LEU A 197 -2.28 16.69 -16.09
CA LEU A 197 -2.20 15.26 -15.71
C LEU A 197 -1.70 15.03 -14.28
N PHE A 198 -0.55 15.60 -13.92
CA PHE A 198 0.05 15.37 -12.61
C PHE A 198 -0.75 16.01 -11.48
N ARG A 199 -1.45 17.13 -11.75
CA ARG A 199 -2.40 17.74 -10.81
C ARG A 199 -3.62 16.85 -10.63
N THR A 200 -4.15 16.28 -11.71
CA THR A 200 -5.24 15.30 -11.67
C THR A 200 -4.84 14.11 -10.80
N LEU A 201 -3.61 13.61 -10.87
CA LEU A 201 -3.11 12.53 -10.02
C LEU A 201 -2.76 12.97 -8.58
N GLY A 202 -2.67 14.27 -8.31
CA GLY A 202 -2.23 14.81 -7.02
C GLY A 202 -0.74 14.57 -6.74
N VAL A 203 0.09 14.46 -7.79
CA VAL A 203 1.54 14.22 -7.69
C VAL A 203 2.28 15.51 -7.96
N ASN A 204 3.05 16.00 -6.99
CA ASN A 204 3.81 17.24 -7.15
C ASN A 204 5.26 16.96 -7.58
N PRO A 205 5.83 17.76 -8.50
CA PRO A 205 7.26 17.76 -8.74
C PRO A 205 8.06 18.01 -7.45
N ILE A 206 9.20 17.34 -7.28
CA ILE A 206 10.11 17.58 -6.16
C ILE A 206 10.95 18.84 -6.36
N LEU A 207 11.04 19.32 -7.60
CA LEU A 207 11.76 20.52 -8.00
C LEU A 207 10.99 21.19 -9.14
N GLY A 208 10.95 22.52 -9.15
CA GLY A 208 10.26 23.30 -10.17
C GLY A 208 8.75 23.36 -9.96
N ARG A 209 7.98 23.26 -11.05
CA ARG A 209 6.52 23.42 -11.06
C ARG A 209 5.83 22.46 -12.01
N HIS A 210 4.51 22.38 -11.89
CA HIS A 210 3.63 21.78 -12.90
C HIS A 210 3.65 22.58 -14.20
N PHE A 211 3.17 21.95 -15.27
CA PHE A 211 2.77 22.66 -16.47
C PHE A 211 1.65 23.67 -16.18
N LEU A 212 1.56 24.67 -17.04
CA LEU A 212 0.53 25.70 -17.06
C LEU A 212 -0.45 25.45 -18.21
N PRO A 213 -1.69 25.96 -18.14
CA PRO A 213 -2.66 25.78 -19.21
C PRO A 213 -2.22 26.40 -20.55
N GLU A 214 -1.60 27.58 -20.51
CA GLU A 214 -1.21 28.34 -21.71
C GLU A 214 -0.03 27.69 -22.47
N GLU A 215 0.65 26.75 -21.81
CA GLU A 215 1.78 25.98 -22.34
C GLU A 215 1.34 24.84 -23.27
N GLU A 216 0.07 24.42 -23.18
CA GLU A 216 -0.55 23.41 -24.04
C GLU A 216 -1.08 24.00 -25.37
N ASP A 217 -1.21 25.33 -25.43
CA ASP A 217 -1.68 26.03 -26.62
C ASP A 217 -0.59 26.12 -27.70
N PRO A 218 -0.96 26.21 -28.99
CA PRO A 218 0.02 26.35 -30.08
C PRO A 218 0.90 27.58 -29.89
N GLY A 219 2.21 27.36 -29.94
CA GLY A 219 3.20 28.42 -29.70
C GLY A 219 3.50 28.70 -28.22
N GLY A 220 2.93 27.91 -27.29
CA GLY A 220 3.22 27.96 -25.84
C GLY A 220 4.67 27.61 -25.46
N GLY A 221 5.51 27.29 -26.44
CA GLY A 221 6.95 27.06 -26.27
C GLY A 221 7.33 25.62 -25.94
N GLY A 222 6.36 24.78 -25.58
CA GLY A 222 6.55 23.35 -25.28
C GLY A 222 7.47 23.12 -24.07
N GLN A 223 6.91 22.67 -22.96
CA GLN A 223 7.67 22.46 -21.73
C GLN A 223 7.79 20.98 -21.44
N ILE A 224 8.85 20.62 -20.70
CA ILE A 224 9.04 19.25 -20.25
C ILE A 224 9.20 19.14 -18.74
N LEU A 225 8.70 18.03 -18.21
CA LEU A 225 9.02 17.51 -16.89
C LEU A 225 9.90 16.27 -17.07
N ILE A 226 10.90 16.11 -16.20
CA ILE A 226 11.81 14.97 -16.28
C ILE A 226 11.68 14.02 -15.09
N SER A 227 11.99 12.75 -15.30
CA SER A 227 11.99 11.74 -14.25
C SER A 227 13.16 11.97 -13.27
N TYR A 228 12.97 11.54 -12.03
CA TYR A 228 14.05 11.55 -11.03
C TYR A 228 15.28 10.77 -11.52
N GLY A 229 15.05 9.63 -12.17
CA GLY A 229 16.11 8.76 -12.68
C GLY A 229 16.93 9.45 -13.76
N PHE A 230 16.27 10.09 -14.73
CA PHE A 230 16.93 10.84 -15.79
C PHE A 230 17.68 12.06 -15.23
N TRP A 231 17.08 12.80 -14.29
CA TRP A 231 17.74 13.91 -13.61
C TRP A 231 19.03 13.49 -12.88
N GLN A 232 19.00 12.40 -12.13
CA GLN A 232 20.17 11.88 -11.43
C GLN A 232 21.24 11.34 -12.40
N GLY A 233 20.83 10.55 -13.39
CA GLY A 233 21.76 9.91 -14.33
C GLY A 233 22.40 10.88 -15.32
N HIS A 234 21.62 11.82 -15.87
CA HIS A 234 22.05 12.70 -16.95
C HIS A 234 22.60 14.04 -16.46
N PHE A 235 21.98 14.60 -15.42
CA PHE A 235 22.36 15.91 -14.86
C PHE A 235 23.13 15.78 -13.53
N GLY A 236 23.37 14.56 -13.04
CA GLY A 236 24.09 14.34 -11.78
C GLY A 236 23.33 14.86 -10.56
N GLY A 237 22.01 15.04 -10.67
CA GLY A 237 21.20 15.59 -9.59
C GLY A 237 21.35 17.12 -9.40
N ASP A 238 21.76 17.85 -10.43
CA ASP A 238 21.91 19.31 -10.36
C ASP A 238 20.54 20.02 -10.26
N PRO A 239 20.23 20.76 -9.18
CA PRO A 239 18.99 21.51 -9.08
C PRO A 239 18.89 22.69 -10.09
N GLY A 240 20.01 23.11 -10.69
CA GLY A 240 20.05 24.12 -11.76
C GLY A 240 19.45 23.66 -13.09
N VAL A 241 18.99 22.40 -13.18
CA VAL A 241 18.34 21.87 -14.38
C VAL A 241 17.00 22.56 -14.70
N VAL A 242 16.28 23.05 -13.69
CA VAL A 242 15.00 23.73 -13.91
C VAL A 242 15.25 25.11 -14.51
N GLY A 243 14.58 25.38 -15.63
CA GLY A 243 14.80 26.56 -16.47
C GLY A 243 15.87 26.35 -17.55
N SER A 244 16.62 25.26 -17.51
CA SER A 244 17.51 24.88 -18.62
C SER A 244 16.73 24.26 -19.78
N THR A 245 17.34 24.21 -20.96
CA THR A 245 16.72 23.70 -22.18
C THR A 245 17.31 22.34 -22.55
N LEU A 246 16.43 21.37 -22.82
CA LEU A 246 16.78 20.08 -23.42
C LEU A 246 16.35 20.09 -24.88
N ASN A 247 17.24 19.74 -25.79
CA ASN A 247 16.89 19.56 -27.19
C ASN A 247 16.44 18.12 -27.40
N LEU A 248 15.20 17.91 -27.79
CA LEU A 248 14.60 16.61 -28.03
C LEU A 248 14.36 16.47 -29.54
N ASP A 249 15.16 15.64 -30.23
CA ASP A 249 15.24 15.54 -31.70
C ASP A 249 15.36 16.90 -32.43
N GLY A 250 16.11 17.82 -31.83
CA GLY A 250 16.33 19.17 -32.38
C GLY A 250 15.28 20.20 -31.99
N PHE A 251 14.27 19.82 -31.19
CA PHE A 251 13.29 20.75 -30.61
C PHE A 251 13.76 21.22 -29.23
N PRO A 252 14.10 22.51 -29.03
CA PRO A 252 14.51 23.04 -27.74
C PRO A 252 13.32 23.20 -26.80
N LEU A 253 13.27 22.39 -25.74
CA LEU A 253 12.18 22.42 -24.75
C LEU A 253 12.74 22.75 -23.35
N PRO A 254 12.25 23.82 -22.68
CA PRO A 254 12.64 24.12 -21.30
C PRO A 254 12.13 23.08 -20.29
N ILE A 255 13.01 22.71 -19.36
CA ILE A 255 12.70 21.85 -18.22
C ILE A 255 12.04 22.68 -17.13
N VAL A 256 10.79 22.41 -16.80
CA VAL A 256 10.04 23.17 -15.79
C VAL A 256 10.01 22.50 -14.41
N GLY A 257 10.43 21.23 -14.33
CA GLY A 257 10.46 20.51 -13.06
C GLY A 257 10.94 19.07 -13.15
N VAL A 258 11.10 18.46 -11.98
CA VAL A 258 11.55 17.07 -11.79
C VAL A 258 10.53 16.30 -10.98
N MET A 259 10.09 15.16 -11.50
CA MET A 259 9.10 14.30 -10.84
C MET A 259 9.70 13.53 -9.65
N PRO A 260 8.88 13.12 -8.65
CA PRO A 260 9.35 12.36 -7.51
C PRO A 260 10.03 11.04 -7.88
N ARG A 261 10.92 10.58 -6.98
CA ARG A 261 11.58 9.29 -7.12
C ARG A 261 10.56 8.16 -7.23
N GLY A 262 10.71 7.32 -8.26
CA GLY A 262 9.87 6.15 -8.46
C GLY A 262 8.45 6.46 -8.95
N PHE A 263 8.16 7.72 -9.30
CA PHE A 263 6.90 8.04 -9.98
C PHE A 263 6.82 7.31 -11.31
N ARG A 264 5.76 6.52 -11.49
CA ARG A 264 5.43 5.78 -12.69
C ARG A 264 3.92 5.86 -12.85
N PHE A 265 3.44 6.11 -14.06
CA PHE A 265 2.02 6.12 -14.34
C PHE A 265 1.83 5.60 -15.75
N MET A 266 1.09 4.49 -15.89
CA MET A 266 0.71 3.87 -17.16
C MET A 266 1.88 3.27 -17.98
N PHE A 267 3.02 3.97 -18.07
CA PHE A 267 4.27 3.53 -18.68
C PHE A 267 5.46 4.17 -17.95
N ASP A 268 6.67 3.72 -18.29
CA ASP A 268 7.91 4.39 -17.91
C ASP A 268 8.25 5.49 -18.90
N ALA A 269 8.56 6.67 -18.38
CA ALA A 269 9.09 7.75 -19.18
C ALA A 269 10.23 8.46 -18.44
N ASP A 270 11.23 8.84 -19.21
CA ASP A 270 12.31 9.73 -18.77
C ASP A 270 11.88 11.19 -18.84
N VAL A 271 11.01 11.51 -19.81
CA VAL A 271 10.55 12.86 -20.10
C VAL A 271 9.04 12.84 -20.34
N TRP A 272 8.33 13.83 -19.80
CA TRP A 272 6.95 14.12 -20.18
C TRP A 272 6.92 15.46 -20.90
N ALA A 273 6.38 15.47 -22.11
CA ALA A 273 6.15 16.66 -22.93
C ALA A 273 4.65 16.94 -23.04
N LEU A 274 4.29 18.17 -23.38
CA LEU A 274 2.88 18.54 -23.56
C LEU A 274 2.33 17.99 -24.88
N VAL A 275 1.11 17.46 -24.83
CA VAL A 275 0.29 17.23 -26.03
C VAL A 275 0.00 18.60 -26.65
N ASP A 276 0.30 18.76 -27.94
CA ASP A 276 -0.07 19.97 -28.66
C ASP A 276 -1.57 19.95 -28.99
N LYS A 277 -2.33 20.85 -28.37
CA LYS A 277 -3.78 20.95 -28.54
C LYS A 277 -4.20 21.18 -29.99
N ASN A 278 -3.39 21.84 -30.83
CA ASN A 278 -3.68 21.97 -32.26
C ASN A 278 -2.52 21.49 -33.13
N GLY A 279 -1.76 20.52 -32.62
CA GLY A 279 -0.60 19.99 -33.32
C GLY A 279 -0.97 19.31 -34.63
N PRO A 280 -0.05 19.31 -35.61
CA PRO A 280 -0.28 18.70 -36.92
C PRO A 280 -0.30 17.17 -36.86
N PHE A 281 0.13 16.58 -35.75
CA PHE A 281 0.09 15.14 -35.51
C PHE A 281 -1.15 14.77 -34.71
N ASP A 282 -1.72 13.58 -34.98
CA ASP A 282 -2.86 13.06 -34.24
C ASP A 282 -4.06 14.04 -34.23
N SER A 283 -4.32 14.69 -35.37
CA SER A 283 -5.40 15.68 -35.52
C SER A 283 -6.73 15.07 -35.99
N GLU A 284 -6.76 13.77 -36.28
CA GLU A 284 -7.92 13.05 -36.78
C GLU A 284 -8.74 12.44 -35.65
N ARG A 285 -10.08 12.52 -35.73
CA ARG A 285 -11.01 11.92 -34.75
C ARG A 285 -11.01 10.38 -34.76
N ASP A 286 -10.39 9.76 -35.76
CA ASP A 286 -10.19 8.32 -35.84
C ASP A 286 -8.85 7.84 -35.29
N SER A 287 -8.03 8.76 -34.79
CA SER A 287 -6.81 8.38 -34.10
C SER A 287 -7.09 7.82 -32.70
N HIS A 288 -6.23 6.93 -32.22
CA HIS A 288 -6.48 6.07 -31.06
C HIS A 288 -5.28 6.05 -30.11
N SER A 289 -4.85 7.22 -29.65
CA SER A 289 -3.55 7.36 -29.01
C SER A 289 -3.61 7.76 -27.55
N HIS A 290 -4.77 8.15 -27.01
CA HIS A 290 -4.84 8.80 -25.69
C HIS A 290 -5.66 8.01 -24.67
N TRP A 291 -5.05 7.74 -23.51
CA TRP A 291 -5.77 7.37 -22.30
C TRP A 291 -6.30 8.61 -21.62
N VAL A 292 -7.56 8.57 -21.18
CA VAL A 292 -8.21 9.68 -20.48
C VAL A 292 -8.26 9.35 -18.99
N VAL A 293 -7.89 10.31 -18.15
CA VAL A 293 -7.88 10.16 -16.70
C VAL A 293 -8.61 11.35 -16.09
N GLY A 294 -9.61 11.07 -15.27
CA GLY A 294 -10.43 12.11 -14.64
C GLY A 294 -10.39 12.02 -13.12
N ARG A 295 -10.46 13.18 -12.47
CA ARG A 295 -10.78 13.29 -11.05
C ARG A 295 -12.22 13.78 -10.93
N LEU A 296 -13.11 12.95 -10.41
CA LEU A 296 -14.51 13.32 -10.17
C LEU A 296 -14.60 14.44 -9.14
N LYS A 297 -15.51 15.41 -9.29
CA LYS A 297 -15.81 16.41 -8.25
C LYS A 297 -16.27 15.74 -6.96
N SER A 298 -16.07 16.43 -5.83
CA SER A 298 -16.52 15.92 -4.53
C SER A 298 -18.04 15.70 -4.53
N GLY A 299 -18.47 14.47 -4.21
CA GLY A 299 -19.89 14.09 -4.13
C GLY A 299 -20.53 13.67 -5.46
N VAL A 300 -19.79 13.67 -6.57
CA VAL A 300 -20.27 13.11 -7.84
C VAL A 300 -20.08 11.60 -7.85
N THR A 301 -21.12 10.85 -8.20
CA THR A 301 -21.05 9.39 -8.31
C THR A 301 -20.55 8.94 -9.69
N MET A 302 -20.11 7.69 -9.80
CA MET A 302 -19.69 7.12 -11.09
C MET A 302 -20.82 7.17 -12.11
N GLU A 303 -22.06 6.89 -11.70
CA GLU A 303 -23.23 6.89 -12.58
C GLU A 303 -23.54 8.29 -13.11
N GLN A 304 -23.38 9.32 -12.27
CA GLN A 304 -23.54 10.72 -12.69
C GLN A 304 -22.46 11.13 -13.69
N ALA A 305 -21.21 10.75 -13.42
CA ALA A 305 -20.10 11.01 -14.31
C ALA A 305 -20.25 10.29 -15.66
N GLN A 306 -20.73 9.03 -15.63
CA GLN A 306 -21.02 8.25 -16.84
C GLN A 306 -22.12 8.92 -17.67
N ALA A 307 -23.22 9.33 -17.04
CA ALA A 307 -24.31 10.01 -17.73
C ALA A 307 -23.88 11.35 -18.37
N ASP A 308 -22.95 12.07 -17.74
CA ASP A 308 -22.37 13.31 -18.27
C ASP A 308 -21.55 13.06 -19.53
N VAL A 309 -20.65 12.07 -19.52
CA VAL A 309 -19.85 11.73 -20.72
C VAL A 309 -20.67 11.05 -21.81
N ASP A 310 -21.76 10.34 -21.47
CA ASP A 310 -22.70 9.75 -22.44
C ASP A 310 -23.47 10.84 -23.19
N ALA A 311 -23.88 11.91 -22.50
CA ALA A 311 -24.52 13.07 -23.12
C ALA A 311 -23.59 13.76 -24.12
N ILE A 312 -22.30 13.92 -23.77
CA ILE A 312 -21.29 14.47 -24.67
C ILE A 312 -21.06 13.54 -25.86
N SER A 313 -20.93 12.23 -25.62
CA SER A 313 -20.73 11.23 -26.68
C SER A 313 -21.88 11.24 -27.68
N SER A 314 -23.12 11.37 -27.19
CA SER A 314 -24.31 11.46 -28.04
C SER A 314 -24.30 12.74 -28.89
N ALA A 315 -23.95 13.88 -28.30
CA ALA A 315 -23.84 15.15 -29.03
C ALA A 315 -22.74 15.10 -30.10
N LEU A 316 -21.59 14.47 -29.80
CA LEU A 316 -20.51 14.27 -30.76
C LEU A 316 -20.92 13.34 -31.90
N ALA A 317 -21.70 12.29 -31.63
CA ALA A 317 -22.21 11.40 -32.67
C ALA A 317 -23.22 12.10 -33.61
N GLU A 318 -24.02 13.04 -33.10
CA GLU A 318 -24.91 13.87 -33.93
C GLU A 318 -24.12 14.89 -34.77
N GLN A 319 -23.10 15.52 -34.18
CA GLN A 319 -22.31 16.55 -34.84
C GLN A 319 -21.32 15.97 -35.86
N TYR A 320 -20.72 14.82 -35.56
CA TYR A 320 -19.70 14.15 -36.36
C TYR A 320 -20.07 12.68 -36.63
N PRO A 321 -21.13 12.41 -37.39
CA PRO A 321 -21.64 11.04 -37.57
C PRO A 321 -20.64 10.10 -38.27
N GLU A 322 -19.79 10.60 -39.17
CA GLU A 322 -18.79 9.77 -39.86
C GLU A 322 -17.73 9.23 -38.91
N SER A 323 -17.27 10.04 -37.96
CA SER A 323 -16.23 9.64 -37.02
C SER A 323 -16.77 9.13 -35.69
N ASN A 324 -17.93 9.59 -35.20
CA ASN A 324 -18.37 9.36 -33.82
C ASN A 324 -19.64 8.51 -33.69
N ALA A 325 -20.28 8.08 -34.79
CA ALA A 325 -21.41 7.17 -34.70
C ALA A 325 -21.02 5.87 -33.96
N GLY A 326 -21.78 5.55 -32.91
CA GLY A 326 -21.53 4.38 -32.07
C GLY A 326 -20.36 4.50 -31.10
N LYS A 327 -19.58 5.60 -31.14
CA LYS A 327 -18.51 5.86 -30.16
C LYS A 327 -19.06 6.39 -28.85
N ALA A 328 -18.52 5.92 -27.73
CA ALA A 328 -18.79 6.50 -26.41
C ALA A 328 -17.56 6.39 -25.50
N LEU A 329 -17.60 7.10 -24.38
CA LEU A 329 -16.57 7.02 -23.33
C LEU A 329 -17.11 6.28 -22.12
N LEU A 330 -16.57 5.08 -21.87
CA LEU A 330 -16.88 4.28 -20.68
C LEU A 330 -15.90 4.64 -19.56
N LEU A 331 -16.42 5.00 -18.40
CA LEU A 331 -15.64 5.29 -17.21
C LEU A 331 -15.45 4.02 -16.38
N THR A 332 -14.26 3.87 -15.81
CA THR A 332 -13.93 2.81 -14.85
C THR A 332 -13.02 3.39 -13.76
N GLU A 333 -13.14 2.89 -12.53
CA GLU A 333 -12.23 3.29 -11.45
C GLU A 333 -10.78 3.00 -11.83
N LEU A 334 -9.88 3.96 -11.59
CA LEU A 334 -8.46 3.82 -11.94
C LEU A 334 -7.83 2.60 -11.28
N GLN A 335 -8.19 2.32 -10.01
CA GLN A 335 -7.69 1.14 -9.29
C GLN A 335 -8.07 -0.16 -9.98
N SER A 336 -9.35 -0.31 -10.36
CA SER A 336 -9.86 -1.48 -11.06
C SER A 336 -9.18 -1.66 -12.43
N TYR A 337 -8.87 -0.57 -13.13
CA TYR A 337 -8.16 -0.62 -14.40
C TYR A 337 -6.68 -1.00 -14.25
N MET A 338 -6.00 -0.57 -13.18
CA MET A 338 -4.56 -0.82 -12.99
C MET A 338 -4.23 -2.23 -12.46
N VAL A 339 -5.16 -2.89 -11.77
CA VAL A 339 -4.97 -4.22 -11.16
C VAL A 339 -4.44 -5.29 -12.15
N PRO A 340 -4.98 -5.42 -13.39
CA PRO A 340 -4.46 -6.38 -14.36
C PRO A 340 -3.04 -6.06 -14.85
N TRP A 341 -2.67 -4.77 -14.96
CA TRP A 341 -1.36 -4.34 -15.45
C TRP A 341 -0.25 -4.63 -14.45
N CYS A 342 -0.51 -4.47 -13.16
CA CYS A 342 0.45 -4.82 -12.12
C CYS A 342 0.74 -6.33 -12.06
N ALA A 343 -0.23 -7.17 -12.44
CA ALA A 343 -0.09 -8.63 -12.42
C ALA A 343 0.74 -9.18 -13.59
N THR A 344 0.86 -8.44 -14.70
CA THR A 344 1.66 -8.82 -15.88
C THR A 344 3.07 -8.23 -15.89
N SER A 345 3.34 -7.21 -15.08
CA SER A 345 4.65 -6.54 -14.98
C SER A 345 5.55 -7.02 -13.83
N ALA A 346 5.11 -8.01 -13.04
CA ALA A 346 5.86 -8.64 -11.95
C ALA A 346 6.28 -10.06 -12.34
#